data_AF-A0A6A2X113-F1
#
_entry.id   AF-A0A6A2X113-F1
#
_cell.length_a   1.000
_cell.length_b   1.000
_cell.length_c   1.000
_cell.angle_alpha   90.00
_cell.angle_beta   90.00
_cell.angle_gamma   90.00
#
_symmetry.space_group_name_H-M   'P 1'
#
loop_
_entity.id
_entity.type
_entity.pdbx_description
1 polymer ?
#
loop_
_entity_poly.entity_id
_entity_poly.type
_entity_poly.pdbx_seq_one_letter_code
_entity_poly.pdbx_strand_id
1 'polypeptide(L)'
;MTEYAYTLKVDEKSDVYSFGVVLLELTTGRRPVGEFGEEGPDIVQWSKREAKMNKEGVVKILDQRVRDMVPEEEAMQVFFVAMLCVEEHGVERPTMREVVQMLAQAKHPNTFHMQ
;
A
#
# COMPACT_ATOMS: atom_id res chain seq x y z
N MET A 1 24.70 -17.77 -14.26
CA MET A 1 23.23 -17.94 -14.24
C MET A 1 22.53 -17.13 -13.13
N THR A 2 23.29 -16.54 -12.21
CA THR A 2 22.77 -15.78 -11.06
C THR A 2 22.34 -14.34 -11.38
N GLU A 3 22.93 -13.70 -12.39
CA GLU A 3 22.65 -12.30 -12.72
C GLU A 3 21.22 -12.10 -13.27
N TYR A 4 20.77 -12.93 -14.21
CA TYR A 4 19.40 -12.85 -14.75
C TYR A 4 18.32 -13.12 -13.69
N ALA A 5 18.55 -14.09 -12.79
CA ALA A 5 17.63 -14.39 -11.70
C ALA A 5 17.58 -13.25 -10.66
N TYR A 6 18.67 -12.51 -10.47
CA TYR A 6 18.70 -11.34 -9.62
C TYR A 6 17.94 -10.17 -10.27
N THR A 7 18.20 -9.88 -11.54
CA THR A 7 17.51 -8.81 -12.28
C THR A 7 16.00 -9.06 -12.39
N LEU A 8 15.56 -10.29 -12.68
CA LEU A 8 14.13 -10.65 -12.69
C LEU A 8 13.48 -10.43 -11.32
N LYS A 9 14.16 -10.81 -10.23
CA LYS A 9 13.65 -10.56 -8.87
C LYS A 9 13.56 -9.06 -8.57
N VAL A 10 14.52 -8.26 -9.02
CA VAL A 10 14.50 -6.80 -8.86
C VAL A 10 13.33 -6.17 -9.62
N ASP A 11 13.03 -6.67 -10.81
CA ASP A 11 11.89 -6.25 -11.64
C ASP A 11 10.55 -6.59 -10.96
N GLU A 12 10.37 -7.84 -10.51
CA GLU A 12 9.18 -8.26 -9.76
C GLU A 12 8.92 -7.40 -8.51
N LYS A 13 9.99 -6.99 -7.80
CA LYS A 13 9.87 -6.10 -6.64
C LYS A 13 9.56 -4.65 -7.01
N SER A 14 9.92 -4.23 -8.22
CA SER A 14 9.60 -2.90 -8.74
C SER A 14 8.13 -2.83 -9.19
N ASP A 15 7.60 -3.92 -9.75
CA ASP A 15 6.18 -4.09 -10.05
C ASP A 15 5.33 -4.04 -8.78
N VAL A 16 5.75 -4.75 -7.72
CA VAL A 16 5.06 -4.72 -6.42
C VAL A 16 5.03 -3.29 -5.85
N TYR A 17 6.14 -2.56 -5.92
CA TYR A 17 6.19 -1.17 -5.47
C TYR A 17 5.22 -0.28 -6.24
N SER A 18 5.25 -0.37 -7.57
CA SER A 18 4.38 0.42 -8.45
C SER A 18 2.90 0.11 -8.19
N PHE A 19 2.56 -1.16 -7.96
CA PHE A 19 1.23 -1.57 -7.55
C PHE A 19 0.82 -0.99 -6.18
N GLY A 20 1.73 -0.97 -5.21
CA GLY A 20 1.51 -0.34 -3.91
C GLY A 20 1.20 1.16 -4.03
N VAL A 21 1.90 1.88 -4.90
CA VAL A 21 1.62 3.30 -5.20
C VAL A 21 0.20 3.48 -5.76
N VAL A 22 -0.23 2.60 -6.68
CA VAL A 22 -1.61 2.63 -7.21
C VAL A 22 -2.64 2.37 -6.12
N LEU A 23 -2.39 1.41 -5.22
CA LEU A 23 -3.29 1.17 -4.08
C LEU A 23 -3.39 2.38 -3.15
N LEU A 24 -2.28 3.10 -2.91
CA LEU A 24 -2.30 4.34 -2.13
C LEU A 24 -3.12 5.44 -2.83
N GLU A 25 -2.95 5.60 -4.16
CA GLU A 25 -3.75 6.54 -4.94
C GLU A 25 -5.26 6.22 -4.85
N LEU A 26 -5.63 4.94 -4.95
CA LEU A 26 -7.01 4.50 -4.87
C LEU A 26 -7.62 4.69 -3.47
N THR A 27 -6.86 4.37 -2.42
CA THR A 27 -7.36 4.44 -1.03
C THR A 27 -7.41 5.86 -0.48
N THR A 28 -6.50 6.73 -0.91
CA THR A 28 -6.40 8.13 -0.41
C THR A 28 -7.01 9.16 -1.36
N GLY A 29 -7.28 8.78 -2.61
CA GLY A 29 -7.80 9.67 -3.64
C GLY A 29 -6.79 10.72 -4.14
N ARG A 30 -5.51 10.60 -3.74
CA ARG A 30 -4.45 11.55 -4.06
C ARG A 30 -3.61 11.06 -5.24
N ARG A 31 -3.13 12.01 -6.04
CA ARG A 31 -2.18 11.69 -7.11
C ARG A 31 -0.79 11.40 -6.54
N PRO A 32 -0.03 10.46 -7.11
CA PRO A 32 1.27 10.05 -6.59
C PRO A 32 2.34 11.14 -6.57
N VAL A 33 2.27 12.13 -7.48
CA VAL A 33 3.30 13.18 -7.67
C VAL A 33 2.71 14.58 -7.90
N GLY A 34 1.41 14.77 -7.61
CA GLY A 34 0.64 15.89 -8.18
C GLY A 34 0.42 17.12 -7.30
N GLU A 35 0.42 17.00 -5.97
CA GLU A 35 -0.02 18.10 -5.08
C GLU A 35 1.12 18.81 -4.32
N PHE A 36 2.34 18.27 -4.36
CA PHE A 36 3.45 18.78 -3.56
C PHE A 36 4.61 19.39 -4.38
N GLY A 37 4.49 19.42 -5.72
CA GLY A 37 5.57 19.88 -6.62
C GLY A 37 6.77 18.91 -6.69
N GLU A 38 7.81 19.26 -7.45
CA GLU A 38 9.07 18.49 -7.55
C GLU A 38 9.80 18.37 -6.19
N GLU A 39 9.46 19.20 -5.20
CA GLU A 39 10.10 19.28 -3.88
C GLU A 39 9.28 18.63 -2.75
N GLY A 40 8.12 18.10 -3.10
CA GLY A 40 7.15 17.58 -2.15
C GLY A 40 7.31 16.11 -1.80
N PRO A 41 6.86 15.66 -0.61
CA PRO A 41 6.87 14.23 -0.30
C PRO A 41 5.99 13.50 -1.30
N ASP A 42 6.50 12.42 -1.89
CA ASP A 42 5.67 11.50 -2.67
C ASP A 42 4.52 10.94 -1.81
N ILE A 43 3.53 10.34 -2.47
CA ILE A 43 2.37 9.76 -1.78
C ILE A 43 2.74 8.72 -0.70
N VAL A 44 3.87 8.03 -0.83
CA VAL A 44 4.34 7.05 0.15
C VAL A 44 4.80 7.76 1.42
N GLN A 45 5.66 8.77 1.28
CA GLN A 45 6.16 9.56 2.41
C GLN A 45 5.04 10.33 3.10
N TRP A 46 4.14 10.93 2.33
CA TRP A 46 2.95 11.59 2.85
C TRP A 46 2.05 10.61 3.63
N SER A 47 1.76 9.44 3.06
CA SER A 47 0.94 8.41 3.72
C SER A 47 1.57 7.93 5.02
N LYS A 48 2.89 7.68 5.04
CA LYS A 48 3.63 7.30 6.25
C LYS A 48 3.49 8.35 7.36
N ARG A 49 3.66 9.63 7.00
CA ARG A 49 3.58 10.75 7.93
C ARG A 49 2.18 10.96 8.50
N GLU A 50 1.17 10.99 7.64
CA GLU A 50 -0.20 11.35 8.03
C GLU A 50 -0.93 10.19 8.74
N ALA A 51 -0.71 8.95 8.29
CA ALA A 51 -1.29 7.77 8.93
C ALA A 51 -0.76 7.56 10.35
N LYS A 52 0.44 8.07 10.65
CA LYS A 52 1.15 7.86 11.94
C LYS A 52 1.23 6.38 12.34
N MET A 53 1.08 5.48 11.36
CA MET A 53 0.98 4.03 11.51
C MET A 53 0.02 3.56 12.63
N ASN A 54 -1.10 4.26 12.82
CA ASN A 54 -2.16 3.85 13.73
C ASN A 54 -3.54 3.90 13.07
N LYS A 55 -4.52 3.21 13.68
CA LYS A 55 -5.85 3.05 13.10
C LYS A 55 -6.52 4.40 12.83
N GLU A 56 -6.52 5.30 13.81
CA GLU A 56 -7.19 6.59 13.68
C GLU A 56 -6.56 7.49 12.61
N GLY A 57 -5.24 7.39 12.43
CA GLY A 57 -4.52 8.13 11.40
C GLY A 57 -4.82 7.58 10.00
N VAL A 58 -4.85 6.26 9.82
CA VAL A 58 -5.23 5.64 8.55
C VAL A 58 -6.64 6.06 8.15
N VAL A 59 -7.61 5.95 9.06
CA VAL A 59 -9.01 6.32 8.76
C VAL A 59 -9.15 7.78 8.30
N LYS A 60 -8.34 8.68 8.84
CA LYS A 60 -8.37 10.11 8.49
C LYS A 60 -7.86 10.40 7.08
N ILE A 61 -6.99 9.56 6.54
CA ILE A 61 -6.37 9.78 5.23
C ILE A 61 -7.06 9.01 4.10
N LEU A 62 -7.97 8.09 4.44
CA LEU A 62 -8.81 7.40 3.46
C LEU A 62 -9.73 8.40 2.74
N ASP A 63 -9.85 8.25 1.43
CA ASP A 63 -10.77 9.03 0.61
C ASP A 63 -12.21 8.83 1.09
N GLN A 64 -12.98 9.91 1.18
CA GLN A 64 -14.36 9.86 1.66
C GLN A 64 -15.22 8.89 0.83
N ARG A 65 -15.01 8.83 -0.49
CA ARG A 65 -15.73 7.91 -1.40
C ARG A 65 -15.44 6.46 -1.05
N VAL A 66 -14.21 6.14 -0.64
CA VAL A 66 -13.84 4.79 -0.19
C VAL A 66 -14.56 4.48 1.12
N ARG A 67 -14.55 5.41 2.07
CA ARG A 67 -15.24 5.27 3.37
C ARG A 67 -16.75 5.10 3.24
N ASP A 68 -17.35 5.68 2.20
CA ASP A 68 -18.79 5.59 1.93
C ASP A 68 -19.19 4.26 1.24
N MET A 69 -18.27 3.61 0.51
CA MET A 69 -18.57 2.43 -0.30
C MET A 69 -18.06 1.11 0.30
N VAL A 70 -17.04 1.16 1.15
CA VAL A 70 -16.31 -0.01 1.64
C VAL A 70 -16.26 0.03 3.17
N PRO A 71 -16.43 -1.10 3.87
CA PRO A 71 -16.27 -1.12 5.32
C PRO A 71 -14.87 -0.65 5.72
N GLU A 72 -14.80 0.16 6.78
CA GLU A 72 -13.57 0.84 7.21
C GLU A 72 -12.41 -0.14 7.43
N GLU A 73 -12.67 -1.30 8.03
CA GLU A 73 -11.68 -2.34 8.27
C GLU A 73 -11.08 -2.90 6.96
N GLU A 74 -11.89 -3.11 5.92
CA GLU A 74 -11.40 -3.60 4.63
C GLU A 74 -10.54 -2.54 3.95
N ALA A 75 -10.98 -1.26 3.99
CA ALA A 75 -10.22 -0.15 3.43
C ALA A 75 -8.87 0.05 4.14
N MET A 76 -8.86 -0.10 5.47
CA MET A 76 -7.61 -0.09 6.26
C MET A 76 -6.70 -1.25 5.89
N GLN A 77 -7.23 -2.46 5.71
CA GLN A 77 -6.42 -3.62 5.29
C GLN A 77 -5.80 -3.39 3.92
N VAL A 78 -6.54 -2.86 2.95
CA VAL A 78 -5.99 -2.50 1.64
C VAL A 78 -4.88 -1.45 1.79
N PHE A 79 -5.07 -0.44 2.64
CA PHE A 79 -4.03 0.55 2.93
C PHE A 79 -2.77 -0.10 3.53
N PHE A 80 -2.89 -1.02 4.49
CA PHE A 80 -1.72 -1.71 5.07
C PHE A 80 -1.00 -2.58 4.04
N VAL A 81 -1.74 -3.28 3.16
CA VAL A 81 -1.13 -4.03 2.05
C VAL A 81 -0.36 -3.09 1.12
N ALA A 82 -0.94 -1.92 0.81
CA ALA A 82 -0.26 -0.90 0.00
C ALA A 82 1.05 -0.45 0.67
N MET A 83 1.05 -0.21 1.98
CA MET A 83 2.24 0.16 2.74
C MET A 83 3.34 -0.89 2.69
N LEU A 84 3.00 -2.18 2.81
CA LEU A 84 3.97 -3.29 2.66
C LEU A 84 4.55 -3.35 1.23
N CYS A 85 3.74 -3.06 0.22
CA CYS A 85 4.19 -3.08 -1.18
C CYS A 85 5.22 -1.98 -1.47
N VAL A 86 5.11 -0.83 -0.81
CA VAL A 86 5.98 0.35 -1.03
C VAL A 86 7.15 0.43 -0.05
N GLU A 87 7.52 -0.68 0.59
CA GLU A 87 8.69 -0.68 1.47
C GLU A 87 9.98 -0.32 0.73
N GLU A 88 10.87 0.38 1.43
CA GLU A 88 12.10 0.90 0.85
C GLU A 88 13.00 -0.25 0.37
N HIS A 89 13.18 -1.27 1.21
CA HIS A 89 13.93 -2.47 0.84
C HIS A 89 13.05 -3.45 0.06
N GLY A 90 13.43 -3.71 -1.20
CA GLY A 90 12.69 -4.64 -2.07
C GLY A 90 12.53 -6.07 -1.52
N VAL A 91 13.42 -6.49 -0.63
CA VAL A 91 13.37 -7.79 0.08
C VAL A 91 12.20 -7.86 1.07
N GLU A 92 11.79 -6.74 1.66
CA GLU A 92 10.69 -6.67 2.64
C GLU A 92 9.33 -6.62 1.97
N ARG A 93 9.28 -6.21 0.69
CA ARG A 93 8.06 -6.20 -0.10
C ARG A 93 7.53 -7.63 -0.26
N PRO A 94 6.22 -7.87 -0.22
CA PRO A 94 5.64 -9.17 -0.54
C PRO A 94 5.87 -9.55 -2.02
N THR A 95 5.54 -10.78 -2.38
CA THR A 95 5.34 -11.20 -3.77
C THR A 95 3.94 -10.81 -4.24
N MET A 96 3.72 -10.63 -5.55
CA MET A 96 2.38 -10.35 -6.08
C MET A 96 1.34 -11.42 -5.69
N ARG A 97 1.78 -12.68 -5.54
CA ARG A 97 0.91 -13.77 -5.04
C ARG A 97 0.44 -13.50 -3.61
N GLU A 98 1.34 -13.10 -2.72
CA GLU A 98 1.02 -12.76 -1.33
C GLU A 98 0.12 -11.52 -1.28
N VAL A 99 0.39 -10.50 -2.10
CA VAL A 99 -0.46 -9.31 -2.22
C VAL A 99 -1.90 -9.68 -2.56
N VAL A 100 -2.11 -10.52 -3.58
CA VAL A 100 -3.46 -10.99 -3.95
C VAL A 100 -4.13 -11.76 -2.80
N GLN A 101 -3.38 -12.60 -2.08
CA GLN A 101 -3.92 -13.34 -0.93
C GLN A 101 -4.33 -12.40 0.21
N MET A 102 -3.51 -11.42 0.54
CA MET A 102 -3.81 -10.42 1.56
C MET A 102 -5.05 -9.59 1.20
N LEU A 103 -5.15 -9.11 -0.05
CA LEU A 103 -6.31 -8.37 -0.54
C LEU A 103 -7.59 -9.22 -0.58
N ALA A 104 -7.48 -10.51 -0.91
CA ALA A 104 -8.64 -11.41 -0.88
C ALA A 104 -9.15 -11.64 0.55
N GLN A 105 -8.25 -11.69 1.53
CA GLN A 105 -8.62 -11.81 2.94
C GLN A 105 -9.23 -10.52 3.50
N ALA A 106 -8.97 -9.36 2.89
CA ALA A 106 -9.55 -8.10 3.33
C ALA A 106 -11.09 -8.11 3.26
N LYS A 107 -11.68 -8.90 2.36
CA LYS A 107 -13.16 -9.10 2.26
C LYS A 107 -13.74 -9.98 3.37
N HIS A 108 -12.90 -10.50 4.27
CA HIS A 108 -13.23 -11.47 5.31
C HIS A 108 -12.58 -11.03 6.64
N PRO A 109 -13.17 -10.05 7.36
CA PRO A 109 -12.55 -9.40 8.53
C PRO A 109 -12.24 -10.32 9.72
N ASN A 110 -12.74 -11.57 9.74
CA ASN A 110 -12.47 -12.54 10.80
C ASN A 110 -11.05 -13.15 10.80
N THR A 111 -10.13 -12.70 9.93
CA THR A 111 -8.85 -13.41 9.73
C THR A 111 -7.62 -12.69 10.31
N PHE A 112 -7.73 -11.42 10.72
CA PHE A 112 -6.57 -10.68 11.26
C PHE A 112 -6.76 -10.38 12.76
N HIS A 113 -6.37 -11.33 13.60
CA HIS A 113 -5.97 -11.03 14.97
C HIS A 113 -4.52 -10.54 14.95
N MET A 114 -4.32 -9.23 15.07
CA MET A 114 -3.05 -8.70 15.60
C MET A 114 -2.97 -9.13 17.06
N GLN A 115 -2.10 -10.10 17.35
CA GLN A 115 -1.55 -10.32 18.70
C GLN A 115 -0.47 -9.29 18.98
#